data_AF-A0A150F9J7-F1
#
_entry.id   AF-A0A150F9J7-F1
#
_cell.length_a   1.000
_cell.length_b   1.000
_cell.length_c   1.000
_cell.angle_alpha   90.00
_cell.angle_beta   90.00
_cell.angle_gamma   90.00
#
_symmetry.space_group_name_H-M   'P 1'
#
loop_
_entity.id
_entity.type
_entity.pdbx_description
1 polymer ?
#
loop_
_entity_poly.entity_id
_entity_poly.type
_entity_poly.pdbx_seq_one_letter_code
_entity_poly.pdbx_strand_id
1 'polypeptide(L)' 'MKTMQRACEELGENLRKFGTCLPKPKSIINKECCLKPSEKSQKLSKRDLEDLMGVNRPTYKRGRGGAFRQK' A
#
# COMPACT_ATOMS: atom_id res chain seq x y z
N MET A 1 -23.31 32.15 29.95
CA MET A 1 -23.35 30.67 29.78
C MET A 1 -22.81 30.31 28.40
N LYS A 2 -21.54 29.89 28.29
CA LYS A 2 -20.84 29.57 27.04
C LYS A 2 -19.89 28.37 27.21
N THR A 3 -20.41 27.24 27.70
CA THR A 3 -19.63 26.01 27.96
C THR A 3 -19.69 25.04 26.78
N MET A 4 -20.83 24.93 26.12
CA MET A 4 -21.02 24.04 24.96
C MET A 4 -20.33 24.54 23.69
N GLN A 5 -20.35 25.86 23.46
CA GLN A 5 -19.75 26.46 22.26
C GLN A 5 -18.22 26.30 22.23
N ARG A 6 -17.55 26.43 23.40
CA ARG A 6 -16.10 26.23 23.51
C ARG A 6 -15.68 24.77 23.29
N ALA A 7 -16.44 23.81 23.82
CA ALA A 7 -16.15 22.38 23.59
C ALA A 7 -16.29 21.98 22.11
N CYS A 8 -17.25 22.56 21.39
CA CYS A 8 -17.38 22.35 19.94
C CYS A 8 -16.25 23.02 19.14
N GLU A 9 -15.77 24.19 19.55
CA GLU A 9 -14.59 24.85 18.96
C GLU A 9 -13.31 24.03 19.17
N GLU A 10 -13.09 23.49 20.37
CA GLU A 10 -11.91 22.68 20.70
C GLU A 10 -11.85 21.34 19.92
N LEU A 11 -13.00 20.68 19.69
CA LEU A 11 -13.08 19.50 18.83
C LEU A 11 -12.78 19.86 17.36
N GLY A 12 -13.27 21.01 16.90
CA GLY A 12 -12.99 21.54 15.56
C GLY A 12 -11.54 21.96 15.35
N GLU A 13 -10.87 22.46 16.39
CA GLU A 13 -9.45 22.80 16.36
C GLU A 13 -8.54 21.56 16.42
N ASN A 14 -8.88 20.55 17.21
CA ASN A 14 -8.12 19.29 17.25
C ASN A 14 -8.22 18.52 15.93
N LEU A 15 -9.37 18.55 15.25
CA LEU A 15 -9.51 18.03 13.89
C LEU A 15 -8.66 18.80 12.86
N ARG A 16 -8.35 20.08 13.09
CA ARG A 16 -7.46 20.87 12.22
C ARG A 16 -5.98 20.66 12.55
N LYS A 17 -5.65 20.44 13.83
CA LYS A 17 -4.27 20.26 14.33
C LYS A 17 -3.74 18.84 14.12
N PHE A 18 -4.59 17.83 14.25
CA PHE A 18 -4.24 16.40 14.09
C PHE A 18 -5.00 15.71 12.95
N GLY A 19 -5.73 16.49 12.12
CA GLY A 19 -6.53 16.01 11.01
C GLY A 19 -5.74 15.33 9.93
N THR A 20 -5.80 14.00 9.95
CA THR A 20 -5.41 13.05 8.92
C THR A 20 -4.07 13.35 8.24
N CYS A 21 -3.05 12.61 8.64
CA CYS A 21 -1.99 12.19 7.72
C CYS A 21 -2.59 11.27 6.63
N LEU A 22 -3.57 11.74 5.87
CA LEU A 22 -3.85 11.16 4.57
C LEU A 22 -2.80 11.75 3.63
N PRO A 23 -1.95 10.92 3.01
CA PRO A 23 -1.08 11.43 1.97
C PRO A 23 -1.98 12.07 0.92
N LYS A 24 -1.75 13.37 0.65
CA LYS A 24 -2.40 14.01 -0.50
C LYS A 24 -2.11 13.16 -1.73
N PRO A 25 -3.09 12.89 -2.61
CA PRO A 25 -2.77 12.25 -3.88
C PRO A 25 -1.73 13.16 -4.54
N LYS A 26 -0.53 12.61 -4.82
CA LYS A 26 0.55 13.39 -5.42
C LYS A 26 -0.02 14.05 -6.67
N SER A 27 0.01 15.37 -6.69
CA SER A 27 -0.33 16.16 -7.87
C SER A 27 0.50 15.60 -9.01
N ILE A 28 -0.19 15.16 -10.05
CA ILE A 28 0.42 14.74 -11.29
C ILE A 28 1.30 15.91 -11.74
N ILE A 29 2.61 15.62 -11.90
CA ILE A 29 3.68 16.48 -12.41
C ILE A 29 4.41 17.34 -11.35
N ASN A 30 5.48 16.77 -10.80
CA ASN A 30 6.71 17.52 -10.53
C ASN A 30 7.85 16.76 -11.23
N LYS A 31 8.36 17.39 -12.29
CA LYS A 31 9.61 16.99 -12.93
C LYS A 31 10.75 17.35 -11.97
N GLU A 32 11.83 16.56 -12.02
CA GLU A 32 13.13 16.77 -11.34
C GLU A 32 13.28 16.12 -9.96
N CYS A 33 13.38 14.79 -9.92
CA CYS A 33 14.20 14.06 -8.95
C CYS A 33 14.76 12.81 -9.66
N CYS A 34 15.89 12.95 -10.35
CA CYS A 34 16.69 11.84 -10.91
C CYS A 34 16.00 10.95 -11.97
N LEU A 35 15.69 11.52 -13.13
CA LEU A 35 15.36 10.72 -14.33
C LEU A 35 16.65 10.12 -14.91
N LYS A 36 17.17 9.05 -14.28
CA LYS A 36 17.83 8.02 -15.09
C LYS A 36 16.82 7.63 -16.18
N PRO A 37 17.23 7.32 -17.43
CA PRO A 37 16.28 6.89 -18.46
C PRO A 37 15.38 5.86 -17.82
N SER A 38 14.08 6.15 -17.72
CA SER A 38 13.15 5.25 -17.06
C SER A 38 13.26 3.95 -17.82
N GLU A 39 13.97 2.98 -17.25
CA GLU A 39 14.07 1.61 -17.72
C GLU A 39 12.68 1.28 -18.21
N LYS A 40 12.51 1.21 -19.55
CA LYS A 40 11.19 1.22 -20.22
C LYS A 40 10.28 0.38 -19.38
N SER A 41 9.28 0.98 -18.72
CA SER A 41 8.50 0.35 -17.64
C SER A 41 8.27 -1.11 -18.02
N GLN A 42 9.07 -2.01 -17.45
CA GLN A 42 9.17 -3.36 -18.00
C GLN A 42 7.81 -3.97 -17.71
N LYS A 43 6.97 -4.05 -18.75
CA LYS A 43 5.62 -4.59 -18.60
C LYS A 43 5.82 -6.04 -18.25
N LEU A 44 5.55 -6.38 -17.00
CA LEU A 44 5.60 -7.76 -16.53
C LEU A 44 4.74 -8.61 -17.46
N SER A 45 5.29 -9.73 -17.90
CA SER A 45 4.50 -10.69 -18.65
C SER A 45 3.42 -11.27 -17.75
N LYS A 46 2.41 -11.90 -18.34
CA LYS A 46 1.35 -12.56 -17.56
C LYS A 46 1.93 -13.58 -16.56
N ARG A 47 2.98 -14.31 -16.96
CA ARG A 47 3.66 -15.28 -16.09
C ARG A 47 4.35 -14.59 -14.93
N ASP A 48 5.06 -13.49 -15.19
CA ASP A 48 5.73 -12.73 -14.13
C ASP A 48 4.72 -12.15 -13.13
N LEU A 49 3.54 -11.72 -13.61
CA LEU A 49 2.44 -11.30 -12.74
C LEU A 49 1.87 -12.45 -11.93
N GLU A 50 1.65 -13.62 -12.54
CA GLU A 50 1.16 -14.82 -11.85
C GLU A 50 2.15 -15.30 -10.77
N ASP A 51 3.45 -15.27 -11.07
CA ASP A 51 4.51 -15.65 -10.12
C ASP A 51 4.64 -14.63 -8.99
N LEU A 52 4.55 -13.33 -9.31
CA LEU A 52 4.54 -12.24 -8.33
C LEU A 52 3.33 -12.30 -7.40
N MET A 53 2.14 -12.61 -7.95
CA MET A 53 0.92 -12.84 -7.17
C MET A 53 0.94 -14.17 -6.42
N GLY A 54 1.96 -15.02 -6.65
CA GLY A 54 2.08 -16.33 -6.02
C GLY A 54 1.02 -17.33 -6.50
N VAL A 55 0.42 -17.12 -7.68
CA VAL A 55 -0.57 -18.02 -8.29
C VAL A 55 0.06 -19.40 -8.52
N ASN A 56 1.29 -19.43 -9.02
CA ASN A 56 2.04 -20.66 -9.29
C ASN A 56 2.92 -21.10 -8.11
N ARG A 57 2.65 -20.61 -6.89
CA ARG A 57 3.50 -20.91 -5.73
C ARG A 57 3.38 -22.40 -5.36
N PRO A 58 4.49 -23.17 -5.37
CA PRO A 58 4.45 -24.57 -5.00
C PRO A 58 4.03 -24.72 -3.54
N THR A 59 3.08 -25.60 -3.29
CA THR A 59 2.60 -25.90 -1.94
C THR A 59 3.15 -27.26 -1.51
N TYR A 60 3.76 -27.32 -0.33
CA TYR A 60 4.25 -28.57 0.24
C TYR A 60 3.26 -29.09 1.29
N LYS A 61 2.96 -30.38 1.24
CA LYS A 61 2.15 -31.07 2.26
C LYS A 61 2.86 -32.31 2.76
N ARG A 62 2.63 -32.64 4.03
CA ARG A 62 3.06 -33.91 4.61
C ARG A 62 2.05 -34.99 4.23
N GLY A 63 2.55 -36.08 3.63
CA GLY A 63 1.76 -37.28 3.39
C GLY A 63 1.71 -38.20 4.61
N ARG A 64 1.04 -39.35 4.49
CA ARG A 64 0.96 -40.37 5.56
C ARG A 64 2.33 -40.87 6.03
N GLY A 65 3.36 -40.83 5.17
CA GLY A 65 4.74 -41.21 5.50
C GLY A 65 5.61 -40.11 6.13
N GLY A 66 5.03 -38.97 6.53
CA GLY A 66 5.73 -37.87 7.24
C GLY A 66 6.64 -37.00 6.38
N ALA A 67 7.10 -37.51 5.22
CA ALA A 67 7.87 -36.75 4.23
C ALA A 67 7.02 -35.63 3.60
N PHE A 68 7.64 -34.47 3.40
CA PHE A 68 7.04 -33.38 2.62
C PHE A 68 7.12 -33.71 1.14
N ARG A 69 6.01 -33.49 0.43
CA ARG A 69 5.94 -33.55 -1.03
C ARG A 69 5.24 -32.31 -1.55
N GLN A 70 5.66 -31.84 -2.72
CA GLN A 70 4.92 -30.83 -3.45
C GLN A 70 3.56 -31.43 -3.84
N LYS A 71 2.48 -30.70 -3.55
CA LYS A 71 1.12 -31.05 -3.98
C LYS A 71 0.90 -30.62 -5.41
#